data_AF-A0A8T4RNL0-F1
#
_entry.id   AF-A0A8T4RNL0-F1
#
_cell.length_a   1.000
_cell.length_b   1.000
_cell.length_c   1.000
_cell.angle_alpha   90.00
_cell.angle_beta   90.00
_cell.angle_gamma   90.00
#
_symmetry.space_group_name_H-M   'P 1'
#
loop_
_entity.id
_entity.type
_entity.pdbx_description
1 polymer ?
#
loop_
_entity_poly.entity_id
_entity_poly.type
_entity_poly.pdbx_seq_one_letter_code
_entity_poly.pdbx_strand_id
1 'polypeptide(L)'
;MQVPQKILIIMILFLLTACGEIVYDPDYILQPDYVLKAAGVDIKEYISELNATLATTKNAWALGDTHLVLARSGNSNLSYYQACLHYKKYDPENNEEQALLYETLASLNCTGKRNAYLKKAIKTWKKEEVFWRSTLLQSILDNENPTLVFNTTPLTSKLNLSEAKKILIGTTQIEIGKNKKVITQVDRVYRDWLGQQLFQDPFSGEFLVTFSERLSYNASELREDIGWHEGGRAHDIYKKLGTKATTATGTLAAQKNGNWYAADEQGRFQFEIPIDKISYPTTRFLTQDLALLFDTHGVNMLVEQSIRKKAEVVLSDCDHEGKVKAALYLSDHNISVLCFPDRFVYLALGHDAKLMGSPVWYFDEKEQKMIYGNSPLVLERNQKIVVTNAEIGKTYAVWYYTTPWLYFSEINKTFPLQIIEVSVDDFYQTHLVFEKARKEQTSVVATRVFNSYDYDVAKQWLLEDEKNNIILFHSTMYPYGILLMQEFKDQISFDDPNVRSVT
;
A
#
# COMPACT_ATOMS: atom_id res chain seq x y z
N MET A 1 11.18 -64.68 -18.70
CA MET A 1 9.94 -63.99 -19.13
C MET A 1 10.32 -62.77 -19.93
N GLN A 2 10.09 -62.77 -21.24
CA GLN A 2 10.31 -61.60 -22.09
C GLN A 2 9.12 -60.66 -21.94
N VAL A 3 9.35 -59.46 -21.40
CA VAL A 3 8.34 -58.39 -21.42
C VAL A 3 8.11 -58.02 -22.89
N PRO A 4 6.87 -58.08 -23.40
CA PRO A 4 6.62 -57.81 -24.81
C PRO A 4 6.99 -56.36 -25.14
N GLN A 5 7.78 -56.20 -26.20
CA GLN A 5 8.38 -54.94 -26.66
C GLN A 5 7.38 -53.78 -26.80
N LYS A 6 6.08 -54.09 -27.01
CA LYS A 6 4.98 -53.11 -27.06
C LYS A 6 4.67 -52.45 -25.70
N ILE A 7 4.85 -53.17 -24.57
CA ILE A 7 4.62 -52.59 -23.23
C ILE A 7 5.75 -51.61 -22.87
N LEU A 8 6.98 -51.91 -23.29
CA LEU A 8 8.13 -51.02 -23.07
C LEU A 8 7.98 -49.70 -23.86
N ILE A 9 7.48 -49.76 -25.09
CA ILE A 9 7.22 -48.56 -25.92
C ILE A 9 6.09 -47.71 -25.34
N ILE A 10 5.02 -48.32 -24.81
CA ILE A 10 3.93 -47.58 -24.16
C ILE A 10 4.40 -46.94 -22.84
N MET A 11 5.21 -47.63 -22.04
CA MET A 11 5.80 -47.03 -20.82
C MET A 11 6.79 -45.91 -21.15
N ILE A 12 7.61 -46.04 -22.19
CA ILE A 12 8.53 -44.99 -22.64
C ILE A 12 7.74 -43.80 -23.21
N LEU A 13 6.65 -44.02 -23.95
CA LEU A 13 5.77 -42.93 -24.37
C LEU A 13 5.10 -42.24 -23.18
N PHE A 14 4.62 -42.99 -22.17
CA PHE A 14 4.05 -42.40 -20.95
C PHE A 14 5.09 -41.60 -20.15
N LEU A 15 6.34 -42.10 -20.05
CA LEU A 15 7.45 -41.40 -19.41
C LEU A 15 7.90 -40.17 -20.20
N LEU A 16 7.88 -40.21 -21.53
CA LEU A 16 8.22 -39.06 -22.38
C LEU A 16 7.10 -38.00 -22.42
N THR A 17 5.82 -38.38 -22.30
CA THR A 17 4.71 -37.42 -22.15
C THR A 17 4.56 -36.89 -20.72
N ALA A 18 5.10 -37.59 -19.72
CA ALA A 18 5.10 -37.14 -18.32
C ALA A 18 6.29 -36.22 -17.96
N CYS A 19 7.21 -35.98 -18.90
CA CYS A 19 8.30 -35.01 -18.79
C CYS A 19 8.05 -33.71 -19.57
N GLY A 20 6.80 -33.45 -19.99
CA GLY A 20 6.43 -32.06 -20.25
C GLY A 20 6.53 -31.33 -18.93
N GLU A 21 7.44 -30.35 -18.82
CA GLU A 21 7.40 -29.37 -17.73
C GLU A 21 5.97 -28.85 -17.67
N ILE A 22 5.20 -29.31 -16.69
CA ILE A 22 3.90 -28.72 -16.43
C ILE A 22 4.25 -27.30 -16.03
N VAL A 23 3.96 -26.35 -16.91
CA VAL A 23 4.06 -24.93 -16.58
C VAL A 23 2.90 -24.66 -15.63
N TYR A 24 3.17 -24.80 -14.33
CA TYR A 24 2.22 -24.46 -13.28
C TYR A 24 2.08 -22.94 -13.33
N ASP A 25 0.89 -22.47 -13.68
CA ASP A 25 0.59 -21.04 -13.90
C ASP A 25 1.24 -20.46 -15.19
N PRO A 26 0.76 -20.86 -16.39
CA PRO A 26 1.35 -20.45 -17.67
C PRO A 26 1.28 -18.94 -17.95
N ASP A 27 0.44 -18.23 -17.21
CA ASP A 27 0.25 -16.79 -17.33
C ASP A 27 1.12 -16.01 -16.32
N TYR A 28 1.78 -16.69 -15.36
CA TYR A 28 2.67 -16.06 -14.39
C TYR A 28 4.05 -15.81 -15.00
N ILE A 29 4.29 -14.55 -15.35
CA ILE A 29 5.50 -14.10 -16.07
C ILE A 29 6.56 -13.46 -15.17
N LEU A 30 6.33 -13.39 -13.85
CA LEU A 30 7.13 -12.58 -12.94
C LEU A 30 8.06 -13.44 -12.08
N GLN A 31 9.23 -12.91 -11.73
CA GLN A 31 10.18 -13.60 -10.87
C GLN A 31 10.07 -13.03 -9.44
N PRO A 32 9.48 -13.78 -8.47
CA PRO A 32 9.32 -13.30 -7.09
C PRO A 32 10.66 -12.98 -6.40
N ASP A 33 11.75 -13.61 -6.87
CA ASP A 33 13.09 -13.44 -6.34
C ASP A 33 13.60 -12.00 -6.52
N TYR A 34 13.09 -11.24 -7.49
CA TYR A 34 13.45 -9.84 -7.70
C TYR A 34 13.17 -9.01 -6.43
N VAL A 35 11.96 -9.13 -5.88
CA VAL A 35 11.56 -8.37 -4.70
C VAL A 35 12.29 -8.85 -3.45
N LEU A 36 12.44 -10.17 -3.28
CA LEU A 36 13.23 -10.74 -2.18
C LEU A 36 14.69 -10.26 -2.21
N LYS A 37 15.33 -10.28 -3.38
CA LYS A 37 16.70 -9.77 -3.57
C LYS A 37 16.80 -8.28 -3.29
N ALA A 38 15.85 -7.49 -3.78
CA ALA A 38 15.81 -6.04 -3.54
C ALA A 38 15.66 -5.72 -2.05
N ALA A 39 14.94 -6.55 -1.30
CA ALA A 39 14.77 -6.44 0.15
C ALA A 39 15.93 -7.07 0.96
N GLY A 40 16.90 -7.73 0.31
CA GLY A 40 18.00 -8.41 1.00
C GLY A 40 17.60 -9.70 1.73
N VAL A 41 16.47 -10.32 1.35
CA VAL A 41 15.97 -11.57 1.93
C VAL A 41 16.66 -12.78 1.29
N ASP A 42 17.22 -13.68 2.09
CA ASP A 42 17.67 -14.99 1.58
C ASP A 42 16.46 -15.88 1.25
N ILE A 43 16.37 -16.33 0.00
CA ILE A 43 15.22 -17.11 -0.48
C ILE A 43 15.07 -18.47 0.24
N LYS A 44 16.18 -19.08 0.71
CA LYS A 44 16.11 -20.38 1.39
C LYS A 44 15.60 -20.21 2.82
N GLU A 45 16.07 -19.18 3.51
CA GLU A 45 15.56 -18.79 4.82
C GLU A 45 14.07 -18.45 4.74
N TYR A 46 13.68 -17.62 3.78
CA TYR A 46 12.28 -17.26 3.51
C TYR A 46 11.39 -18.48 3.28
N ILE A 47 11.82 -19.44 2.44
CA ILE A 47 11.09 -20.69 2.22
C ILE A 47 11.00 -21.53 3.51
N SER A 48 12.07 -21.61 4.30
CA SER A 48 12.09 -22.35 5.57
C SER A 48 11.07 -21.78 6.55
N GLU A 49 11.01 -20.46 6.69
CA GLU A 49 10.06 -19.77 7.58
C GLU A 49 8.62 -19.91 7.11
N LEU A 50 8.34 -19.78 5.82
CA LEU A 50 7.00 -20.04 5.27
C LEU A 50 6.53 -21.48 5.54
N ASN A 51 7.43 -22.47 5.47
CA ASN A 51 7.08 -23.83 5.84
C ASN A 51 6.72 -23.96 7.32
N ALA A 52 7.36 -23.19 8.21
CA ALA A 52 6.97 -23.13 9.61
C ALA A 52 5.58 -22.50 9.79
N THR A 53 5.24 -21.46 9.00
CA THR A 53 3.91 -20.82 9.01
C THR A 53 2.77 -21.77 8.62
N LEU A 54 3.03 -22.81 7.82
CA LEU A 54 2.00 -23.82 7.49
C LEU A 54 1.43 -24.53 8.74
N ALA A 55 2.20 -24.61 9.83
CA ALA A 55 1.75 -25.21 11.07
C ALA A 55 0.94 -24.25 11.97
N THR A 56 0.98 -22.93 11.70
CA THR A 56 0.43 -21.90 12.61
C THR A 56 -0.99 -21.49 12.27
N THR A 57 -1.48 -21.79 11.06
CA THR A 57 -2.84 -21.42 10.62
C THR A 57 -3.65 -22.63 10.16
N LYS A 58 -4.97 -22.56 10.41
CA LYS A 58 -5.96 -23.50 9.85
C LYS A 58 -6.83 -22.85 8.78
N ASN A 59 -6.62 -21.56 8.50
CA ASN A 59 -7.40 -20.83 7.51
C ASN A 59 -7.06 -21.37 6.11
N ALA A 60 -8.08 -21.83 5.39
CA ALA A 60 -7.90 -22.49 4.11
C ALA A 60 -7.35 -21.55 3.03
N TRP A 61 -7.70 -20.26 3.06
CA TRP A 61 -7.16 -19.29 2.13
C TRP A 61 -5.69 -18.98 2.43
N ALA A 62 -5.37 -18.73 3.70
CA ALA A 62 -4.00 -18.49 4.17
C ALA A 62 -3.04 -19.64 3.81
N LEU A 63 -3.47 -20.89 4.03
CA LEU A 63 -2.73 -22.08 3.60
C LEU A 63 -2.59 -22.15 2.08
N GLY A 64 -3.65 -21.79 1.34
CA GLY A 64 -3.62 -21.70 -0.12
C GLY A 64 -2.56 -20.70 -0.62
N ASP A 65 -2.53 -19.50 -0.05
CA ASP A 65 -1.56 -18.45 -0.42
C ASP A 65 -0.15 -18.87 -0.04
N THR A 66 0.07 -19.37 1.18
CA THR A 66 1.38 -19.83 1.63
C THR A 66 1.95 -20.91 0.71
N HIS A 67 1.13 -21.90 0.34
CA HIS A 67 1.52 -22.93 -0.63
C HIS A 67 1.77 -22.38 -2.03
N LEU A 68 1.03 -21.37 -2.48
CA LEU A 68 1.28 -20.72 -3.77
C LEU A 68 2.61 -19.97 -3.76
N VAL A 69 2.92 -19.23 -2.69
CA VAL A 69 4.21 -18.55 -2.54
C VAL A 69 5.35 -19.58 -2.55
N LEU A 70 5.23 -20.68 -1.79
CA LEU A 70 6.19 -21.78 -1.81
C LEU A 70 6.34 -22.41 -3.20
N ALA A 71 5.25 -22.54 -3.96
CA ALA A 71 5.29 -23.07 -5.32
C ALA A 71 6.11 -22.17 -6.25
N ARG A 72 5.90 -20.85 -6.20
CA ARG A 72 6.56 -19.86 -7.05
C ARG A 72 8.02 -19.60 -6.65
N SER A 73 8.31 -19.54 -5.36
CA SER A 73 9.67 -19.31 -4.84
C SER A 73 10.54 -20.57 -4.90
N GLY A 74 9.95 -21.76 -4.73
CA GLY A 74 10.66 -23.04 -4.70
C GLY A 74 10.53 -23.87 -5.98
N ASN A 75 9.82 -23.40 -7.00
CA ASN A 75 9.44 -24.15 -8.21
C ASN A 75 8.82 -25.52 -7.87
N SER A 76 7.84 -25.54 -6.97
CA SER A 76 7.27 -26.77 -6.37
C SER A 76 5.85 -27.07 -6.86
N ASN A 77 5.76 -28.06 -7.75
CA ASN A 77 4.51 -28.64 -8.27
C ASN A 77 3.58 -29.16 -7.16
N LEU A 78 4.19 -29.78 -6.14
CA LEU A 78 3.46 -30.29 -4.99
C LEU A 78 2.80 -29.15 -4.21
N SER A 79 3.55 -28.08 -3.95
CA SER A 79 3.02 -26.89 -3.27
C SER A 79 1.90 -26.25 -4.09
N TYR A 80 2.04 -26.18 -5.42
CA TYR A 80 0.97 -25.68 -6.29
C TYR A 80 -0.32 -26.51 -6.17
N TYR A 81 -0.20 -27.84 -6.20
CA TYR A 81 -1.34 -28.73 -6.02
C TYR A 81 -2.00 -28.53 -4.65
N GLN A 82 -1.20 -28.40 -3.59
CA GLN A 82 -1.71 -28.09 -2.25
C GLN A 82 -2.45 -26.75 -2.21
N ALA A 83 -1.92 -25.71 -2.84
CA ALA A 83 -2.60 -24.42 -2.94
C ALA A 83 -4.02 -24.57 -3.50
N CYS A 84 -4.16 -25.27 -4.64
CA CYS A 84 -5.47 -25.57 -5.24
C CYS A 84 -6.40 -26.39 -4.33
N LEU A 85 -5.87 -27.34 -3.55
CA LEU A 85 -6.68 -28.11 -2.59
C LEU A 85 -7.19 -27.24 -1.46
N HIS A 86 -6.36 -26.33 -0.96
CA HIS A 86 -6.70 -25.43 0.13
C HIS A 86 -7.74 -24.38 -0.29
N TYR A 87 -7.58 -23.72 -1.44
CA TYR A 87 -8.62 -22.81 -1.95
C TYR A 87 -9.97 -23.50 -2.12
N LYS A 88 -10.00 -24.75 -2.59
CA LYS A 88 -11.27 -25.49 -2.74
C LYS A 88 -11.98 -25.80 -1.41
N LYS A 89 -11.24 -25.81 -0.30
CA LYS A 89 -11.78 -26.02 1.05
C LYS A 89 -12.21 -24.72 1.71
N TYR A 90 -11.85 -23.56 1.15
CA TYR A 90 -12.27 -22.26 1.66
C TYR A 90 -13.78 -22.08 1.49
N ASP A 91 -14.43 -21.66 2.57
CA ASP A 91 -15.86 -21.39 2.61
C ASP A 91 -16.06 -19.87 2.62
N PRO A 92 -16.48 -19.26 1.49
CA PRO A 92 -16.60 -17.81 1.39
C PRO A 92 -17.79 -17.29 2.21
N GLU A 93 -17.59 -16.20 2.93
CA GLU A 93 -18.61 -15.60 3.80
C GLU A 93 -19.66 -14.79 3.03
N ASN A 94 -19.30 -14.33 1.83
CA ASN A 94 -20.15 -13.51 0.97
C ASN A 94 -19.92 -13.79 -0.53
N ASN A 95 -20.76 -13.18 -1.37
CA ASN A 95 -20.69 -13.34 -2.82
C ASN A 95 -19.40 -12.75 -3.42
N GLU A 96 -18.87 -11.65 -2.87
CA GLU A 96 -17.62 -11.05 -3.36
C GLU A 96 -16.44 -12.01 -3.16
N GLU A 97 -16.30 -12.57 -1.96
CA GLU A 97 -15.33 -13.63 -1.64
C GLU A 97 -15.53 -14.87 -2.52
N GLN A 98 -16.77 -15.28 -2.74
CA GLN A 98 -17.07 -16.42 -3.60
C GLN A 98 -16.66 -16.17 -5.06
N ALA A 99 -16.89 -14.96 -5.58
CA ALA A 99 -16.49 -14.59 -6.93
C ALA A 99 -14.96 -14.58 -7.07
N LEU A 100 -14.27 -14.00 -6.09
CA LEU A 100 -12.81 -13.97 -6.02
C LEU A 100 -12.19 -15.36 -5.88
N LEU A 101 -12.80 -16.25 -5.09
CA LEU A 101 -12.41 -17.65 -5.02
C LEU A 101 -12.49 -18.32 -6.40
N TYR A 102 -13.57 -18.10 -7.14
CA TYR A 102 -13.72 -18.66 -8.48
C TYR A 102 -12.71 -18.10 -9.48
N GLU A 103 -12.39 -16.81 -9.43
CA GLU A 103 -11.31 -16.24 -10.24
C GLU A 103 -9.95 -16.83 -9.88
N THR A 104 -9.65 -17.01 -8.59
CA THR A 104 -8.42 -17.69 -8.14
C THR A 104 -8.33 -19.11 -8.69
N LEU A 105 -9.40 -19.91 -8.58
CA LEU A 105 -9.42 -21.27 -9.09
C LEU A 105 -9.34 -21.33 -10.63
N ALA A 106 -9.87 -20.32 -11.32
CA ALA A 106 -9.78 -20.18 -12.76
C ALA A 106 -8.37 -19.80 -13.24
N SER A 107 -7.78 -18.77 -12.64
CA SER A 107 -6.42 -18.29 -12.90
C SER A 107 -5.41 -19.42 -12.74
N LEU A 108 -5.44 -20.10 -11.59
CA LEU A 108 -4.56 -21.23 -11.30
C LEU A 108 -4.95 -22.52 -12.05
N ASN A 109 -5.96 -22.47 -12.92
CA ASN A 109 -6.49 -23.62 -13.65
C ASN A 109 -6.64 -24.88 -12.77
N CYS A 110 -7.11 -24.72 -11.54
CA CYS A 110 -7.12 -25.80 -10.57
C CYS A 110 -7.94 -26.97 -11.12
N THR A 111 -7.33 -28.15 -11.26
CA THR A 111 -7.92 -29.37 -11.85
C THR A 111 -8.36 -29.28 -13.32
N GLY A 112 -7.80 -28.36 -14.12
CA GLY A 112 -8.15 -28.25 -15.54
C GLY A 112 -9.56 -27.74 -15.80
N LYS A 113 -10.19 -27.07 -14.83
CA LYS A 113 -11.61 -26.65 -14.86
C LYS A 113 -11.78 -25.12 -14.98
N ARG A 114 -10.79 -24.42 -15.55
CA ARG A 114 -10.80 -22.96 -15.72
C ARG A 114 -12.13 -22.39 -16.20
N ASN A 115 -12.66 -22.87 -17.34
CA ASN A 115 -13.91 -22.35 -17.91
C ASN A 115 -15.14 -22.55 -17.00
N ALA A 116 -15.16 -23.62 -16.20
CA ALA A 116 -16.24 -23.85 -15.25
C ALA A 116 -16.21 -22.84 -14.10
N TYR A 117 -15.02 -22.48 -13.62
CA TYR A 117 -14.87 -21.45 -12.59
C TYR A 117 -15.13 -20.04 -13.12
N LEU A 118 -14.67 -19.70 -14.34
CA LEU A 118 -15.01 -18.43 -14.98
C LEU A 118 -16.53 -18.23 -15.09
N LYS A 119 -17.27 -19.26 -15.56
CA LYS A 119 -18.75 -19.21 -15.61
C LYS A 119 -19.39 -18.94 -14.24
N LYS A 120 -18.83 -19.51 -13.17
CA LYS A 120 -19.31 -19.27 -11.80
C LYS A 120 -18.98 -17.85 -11.34
N ALA A 121 -17.75 -17.38 -11.56
CA ALA A 121 -17.33 -16.01 -11.24
C ALA A 121 -18.22 -14.97 -11.96
N ILE A 122 -18.44 -15.12 -13.27
CA ILE A 122 -19.32 -14.25 -14.06
C ILE A 122 -20.72 -14.19 -13.45
N LYS A 123 -21.30 -15.35 -13.10
CA LYS A 123 -22.62 -15.42 -12.48
C LYS A 123 -22.65 -14.69 -11.14
N THR A 124 -21.61 -14.83 -10.31
CA THR A 124 -21.55 -14.19 -9.00
C THR A 124 -21.34 -12.68 -9.11
N TRP A 125 -20.45 -12.20 -9.99
CA TRP A 125 -20.28 -10.76 -10.22
C TRP A 125 -21.52 -10.05 -10.76
N LYS A 126 -22.31 -10.74 -11.59
CA LYS A 126 -23.62 -10.21 -12.02
C LYS A 126 -24.60 -10.03 -10.86
N LYS A 127 -24.52 -10.85 -9.81
CA LYS A 127 -25.34 -10.69 -8.60
C LYS A 127 -24.86 -9.52 -7.74
N GLU A 128 -23.55 -9.27 -7.72
CA GLU A 128 -22.94 -8.12 -7.07
C GLU A 128 -23.02 -6.83 -7.90
N GLU A 129 -23.74 -6.88 -9.03
CA GLU A 129 -23.93 -5.75 -9.96
C GLU A 129 -22.62 -5.16 -10.54
N VAL A 130 -21.52 -5.92 -10.51
CA VAL A 130 -20.23 -5.54 -11.10
C VAL A 130 -20.17 -5.98 -12.56
N PHE A 131 -21.04 -5.39 -13.39
CA PHE A 131 -21.27 -5.85 -14.76
C PHE A 131 -20.05 -5.74 -15.67
N TRP A 132 -19.23 -4.69 -15.52
CA TRP A 132 -18.03 -4.49 -16.33
C TRP A 132 -17.04 -5.65 -16.14
N ARG A 133 -16.82 -6.08 -14.89
CA ARG A 133 -15.95 -7.22 -14.54
C ARG A 133 -16.51 -8.52 -15.09
N SER A 134 -17.83 -8.73 -14.98
CA SER A 134 -18.48 -9.92 -15.54
C SER A 134 -18.38 -9.99 -17.07
N THR A 135 -18.40 -8.85 -17.76
CA THR A 135 -18.26 -8.74 -19.23
C THR A 135 -16.83 -9.03 -19.66
N LEU A 136 -15.86 -8.49 -18.92
CA LEU A 136 -14.44 -8.78 -19.13
C LEU A 136 -14.13 -10.28 -18.94
N LEU A 137 -14.66 -10.91 -17.89
CA LEU A 137 -14.49 -12.35 -17.67
C LEU A 137 -15.20 -13.20 -18.73
N GLN A 138 -16.32 -12.73 -19.28
CA GLN A 138 -17.01 -13.37 -20.40
C GLN A 138 -16.15 -13.34 -21.66
N SER A 139 -15.50 -12.23 -21.97
CA SER A 139 -14.56 -12.12 -23.11
C SER A 139 -13.43 -13.15 -22.99
N ILE A 140 -12.84 -13.27 -21.80
CA ILE A 140 -11.80 -14.28 -21.52
C ILE A 140 -12.32 -15.71 -21.71
N LEU A 141 -13.54 -16.00 -21.22
CA LEU A 141 -14.17 -17.31 -21.36
C LEU A 141 -14.40 -17.69 -22.83
N ASP A 142 -14.74 -16.71 -23.66
CA ASP A 142 -15.03 -16.88 -25.09
C ASP A 142 -13.74 -16.86 -25.95
N ASN A 143 -12.57 -16.69 -25.33
CA ASN A 143 -11.27 -16.48 -25.97
C ASN A 143 -11.24 -15.24 -26.89
N GLU A 144 -11.99 -14.20 -26.52
CA GLU A 144 -11.96 -12.89 -27.15
C GLU A 144 -10.97 -11.98 -26.42
N ASN A 145 -10.34 -11.05 -27.16
CA ASN A 145 -9.51 -10.02 -26.53
C ASN A 145 -10.43 -9.00 -25.84
N PRO A 146 -10.40 -8.87 -24.50
CA PRO A 146 -11.25 -7.91 -23.81
C PRO A 146 -10.91 -6.48 -24.26
N THR A 147 -11.94 -5.66 -24.45
CA THR A 147 -11.73 -4.22 -24.72
C THR A 147 -11.35 -3.51 -23.43
N LEU A 148 -10.06 -3.23 -23.26
CA LEU A 148 -9.52 -2.52 -22.10
C LEU A 148 -9.45 -1.01 -22.37
N VAL A 149 -10.01 -0.21 -21.48
CA VAL A 149 -10.00 1.26 -21.58
C VAL A 149 -8.98 1.82 -20.60
N PHE A 150 -8.10 2.71 -21.07
CA PHE A 150 -7.04 3.30 -20.25
C PHE A 150 -7.09 4.82 -20.22
N ASN A 151 -6.82 5.41 -19.05
CA ASN A 151 -6.59 6.86 -18.89
C ASN A 151 -5.26 7.11 -18.15
N THR A 152 -4.18 7.31 -18.92
CA THR A 152 -2.81 7.42 -18.39
C THR A 152 -2.33 8.87 -18.30
N THR A 153 -3.24 9.84 -18.19
CA THR A 153 -2.87 11.25 -18.04
C THR A 153 -2.03 11.44 -16.77
N PRO A 154 -0.82 12.02 -16.85
CA PRO A 154 0.01 12.32 -15.68
C PRO A 154 -0.65 13.33 -14.75
N LEU A 155 -0.34 13.22 -13.46
CA LEU A 155 -0.78 14.17 -12.45
C LEU A 155 0.27 15.28 -12.27
N THR A 156 -0.18 16.52 -12.18
CA THR A 156 0.66 17.67 -11.82
C THR A 156 -0.02 18.50 -10.75
N SER A 157 0.77 19.20 -9.93
CA SER A 157 0.25 20.21 -9.02
C SER A 157 -0.49 21.32 -9.78
N LYS A 158 -1.47 21.94 -9.13
CA LYS A 158 -2.23 23.11 -9.60
C LYS A 158 -2.06 24.33 -8.70
N LEU A 159 -1.10 24.29 -7.78
CA LEU A 159 -0.93 25.32 -6.76
C LEU A 159 -0.59 26.67 -7.39
N ASN A 160 -1.25 27.73 -6.93
CA ASN A 160 -0.90 29.10 -7.27
C ASN A 160 -1.03 30.02 -6.06
N LEU A 161 0.10 30.53 -5.59
CA LEU A 161 0.22 31.39 -4.41
C LEU A 161 0.98 32.70 -4.71
N SER A 162 1.02 33.13 -5.98
CA SER A 162 1.85 34.27 -6.43
C SER A 162 1.58 35.56 -5.66
N GLU A 163 0.32 35.79 -5.28
CA GLU A 163 -0.13 37.00 -4.57
C GLU A 163 -0.13 36.86 -3.04
N ALA A 164 0.14 35.67 -2.50
CA ALA A 164 0.07 35.43 -1.06
C ALA A 164 1.24 36.10 -0.32
N LYS A 165 0.97 36.78 0.79
CA LYS A 165 2.01 37.30 1.70
C LYS A 165 2.45 36.26 2.72
N LYS A 166 1.50 35.47 3.19
CA LYS A 166 1.71 34.33 4.07
C LYS A 166 0.91 33.15 3.53
N ILE A 167 1.34 31.95 3.88
CA ILE A 167 0.62 30.71 3.58
C ILE A 167 0.30 29.98 4.87
N LEU A 168 -0.78 29.22 4.86
CA LEU A 168 -1.21 28.36 5.94
C LEU A 168 -1.19 26.92 5.43
N ILE A 169 -0.41 26.08 6.09
CA ILE A 169 -0.38 24.62 5.88
C ILE A 169 -1.02 23.93 7.09
N GLY A 170 -1.40 22.66 6.98
CA GLY A 170 -1.89 21.86 8.10
C GLY A 170 -3.34 22.17 8.52
N THR A 171 -4.14 22.75 7.63
CA THR A 171 -5.53 23.15 7.91
C THR A 171 -6.55 22.08 7.58
N THR A 172 -6.19 21.12 6.72
CA THR A 172 -7.09 20.04 6.35
C THR A 172 -7.48 19.23 7.58
N GLN A 173 -8.76 18.91 7.69
CA GLN A 173 -9.32 18.13 8.79
C GLN A 173 -10.22 17.02 8.24
N ILE A 174 -10.01 15.80 8.72
CA ILE A 174 -10.87 14.64 8.41
C ILE A 174 -11.32 14.04 9.74
N GLU A 175 -12.62 13.81 9.88
CA GLU A 175 -13.22 13.25 11.08
C GLU A 175 -13.70 11.82 10.84
N ILE A 176 -13.38 10.92 11.78
CA ILE A 176 -13.84 9.53 11.79
C ILE A 176 -14.64 9.28 13.07
N GLY A 177 -15.89 8.87 12.93
CA GLY A 177 -16.77 8.47 14.03
C GLY A 177 -17.11 6.97 13.96
N LYS A 178 -17.77 6.45 15.01
CA LYS A 178 -18.00 4.99 15.22
C LYS A 178 -18.64 4.24 14.05
N ASN A 179 -19.48 4.91 13.27
CA ASN A 179 -20.26 4.28 12.19
C ASN A 179 -19.71 4.57 10.79
N LYS A 180 -18.56 5.25 10.70
CA LYS A 180 -18.00 5.59 9.38
C LYS A 180 -17.51 4.35 8.67
N LYS A 181 -17.78 4.29 7.37
CA LYS A 181 -17.26 3.23 6.51
C LYS A 181 -15.82 3.53 6.13
N VAL A 182 -14.92 2.79 6.78
CA VAL A 182 -13.49 2.91 6.57
C VAL A 182 -13.00 1.76 5.71
N ILE A 183 -12.31 2.07 4.62
CA ILE A 183 -11.69 1.08 3.73
C ILE A 183 -10.18 1.19 3.75
N THR A 184 -9.52 0.04 3.68
CA THR A 184 -8.07 -0.07 3.76
C THR A 184 -7.54 -1.13 2.81
N GLN A 185 -6.23 -1.09 2.60
CA GLN A 185 -5.47 -2.08 1.83
C GLN A 185 -5.31 -3.37 2.64
N VAL A 186 -4.82 -4.43 1.99
CA VAL A 186 -4.56 -5.71 2.68
C VAL A 186 -3.13 -5.77 3.21
N ASP A 187 -2.17 -5.47 2.34
CA ASP A 187 -0.75 -5.55 2.66
C ASP A 187 -0.37 -4.50 3.70
N ARG A 188 0.48 -4.84 4.68
CA ARG A 188 0.84 -4.00 5.84
C ARG A 188 -0.33 -3.68 6.80
N VAL A 189 -1.50 -4.28 6.62
CA VAL A 189 -2.69 -4.06 7.49
C VAL A 189 -3.14 -5.34 8.16
N TYR A 190 -3.37 -6.40 7.39
CA TYR A 190 -3.80 -7.70 7.91
C TYR A 190 -2.78 -8.80 7.63
N ARG A 191 -2.02 -8.63 6.56
CA ARG A 191 -1.04 -9.59 6.08
C ARG A 191 0.16 -8.87 5.51
N ASP A 192 1.27 -9.59 5.48
CA ASP A 192 2.48 -9.17 4.81
C ASP A 192 3.18 -10.41 4.26
N TRP A 193 3.26 -10.52 2.94
CA TRP A 193 3.91 -11.65 2.32
C TRP A 193 5.44 -11.59 2.48
N LEU A 194 6.02 -10.39 2.50
CA LEU A 194 7.47 -10.21 2.57
C LEU A 194 8.01 -10.56 3.96
N GLY A 195 7.32 -10.17 5.02
CA GLY A 195 7.58 -10.55 6.41
C GLY A 195 6.99 -11.90 6.83
N GLN A 196 6.63 -12.77 5.87
CA GLN A 196 6.04 -14.10 6.09
C GLN A 196 4.75 -14.13 6.96
N GLN A 197 4.08 -13.00 7.17
CA GLN A 197 2.85 -12.86 7.95
C GLN A 197 1.60 -13.21 7.11
N LEU A 198 1.58 -14.42 6.57
CA LEU A 198 0.50 -14.96 5.71
C LEU A 198 -0.46 -15.91 6.44
N PHE A 199 -0.58 -15.80 7.77
CA PHE A 199 -1.39 -16.71 8.59
C PHE A 199 -2.89 -16.41 8.58
N GLN A 200 -3.31 -15.28 8.00
CA GLN A 200 -4.71 -14.82 7.88
C GLN A 200 -5.17 -14.82 6.41
N ASP A 201 -6.49 -14.74 6.17
CA ASP A 201 -7.03 -14.48 4.83
C ASP A 201 -7.01 -12.96 4.52
N PRO A 202 -7.16 -12.54 3.25
CA PRO A 202 -7.12 -11.12 2.87
C PRO A 202 -8.44 -10.37 3.12
N PHE A 203 -9.49 -11.05 3.59
CA PHE A 203 -10.83 -10.47 3.75
C PHE A 203 -11.05 -9.95 5.16
N SER A 204 -10.50 -10.63 6.16
CA SER A 204 -10.58 -10.22 7.55
C SER A 204 -9.43 -10.78 8.39
N GLY A 205 -9.20 -10.15 9.54
CA GLY A 205 -8.23 -10.65 10.51
C GLY A 205 -8.02 -9.70 11.69
N GLU A 206 -6.97 -9.98 12.44
CA GLU A 206 -6.33 -9.07 13.38
C GLU A 206 -5.40 -8.11 12.64
N PHE A 207 -5.33 -6.87 13.11
CA PHE A 207 -4.44 -5.87 12.54
C PHE A 207 -2.97 -6.24 12.79
N LEU A 208 -2.15 -6.13 11.76
CA LEU A 208 -0.70 -6.16 11.88
C LEU A 208 -0.23 -4.83 12.47
N VAL A 209 0.09 -4.86 13.75
CA VAL A 209 0.65 -3.71 14.47
C VAL A 209 2.17 -3.74 14.48
N THR A 210 2.77 -4.89 14.20
CA THR A 210 4.22 -5.04 14.09
C THR A 210 4.59 -5.36 12.65
N PHE A 211 5.49 -4.53 12.12
CA PHE A 211 6.08 -4.71 10.81
C PHE A 211 7.52 -4.19 10.81
N SER A 212 8.38 -4.80 9.99
CA SER A 212 9.79 -4.43 9.85
C SER A 212 10.14 -4.18 8.38
N GLU A 213 10.37 -2.92 8.01
CA GLU A 213 10.96 -2.56 6.70
C GLU A 213 12.39 -3.13 6.52
N ARG A 214 13.03 -3.56 7.61
CA ARG A 214 14.43 -4.01 7.65
C ARG A 214 14.61 -5.49 7.92
N LEU A 215 13.53 -6.28 7.89
CA LEU A 215 13.48 -7.73 8.22
C LEU A 215 13.87 -8.08 9.67
N SER A 216 14.71 -7.29 10.35
CA SER A 216 15.04 -7.44 11.78
C SER A 216 15.05 -6.10 12.52
N TYR A 217 14.31 -6.01 13.63
CA TYR A 217 14.39 -4.90 14.59
C TYR A 217 14.64 -5.43 16.00
N ASN A 218 15.25 -4.58 16.82
CA ASN A 218 15.24 -4.80 18.27
C ASN A 218 13.79 -4.69 18.78
N ALA A 219 13.39 -5.57 19.69
CA ALA A 219 12.03 -5.59 20.25
C ALA A 219 11.61 -4.24 20.84
N SER A 220 12.57 -3.45 21.35
CA SER A 220 12.31 -2.10 21.87
C SER A 220 11.88 -1.10 20.79
N GLU A 221 12.30 -1.28 19.53
CA GLU A 221 11.93 -0.41 18.41
C GLU A 221 10.54 -0.75 17.86
N LEU A 222 10.10 -2.01 17.99
CA LEU A 222 8.83 -2.48 17.43
C LEU A 222 7.61 -1.78 18.03
N ARG A 223 7.68 -1.31 19.29
CA ARG A 223 6.63 -0.50 19.93
C ARG A 223 5.20 -0.97 19.59
N GLU A 224 4.93 -2.25 19.86
CA GLU A 224 3.65 -2.90 19.53
C GLU A 224 2.44 -2.18 20.16
N ASP A 225 2.68 -1.41 21.22
CA ASP A 225 1.68 -0.59 21.92
C ASP A 225 1.14 0.57 21.08
N ILE A 226 1.90 1.03 20.09
CA ILE A 226 1.53 2.09 19.12
C ILE A 226 1.30 1.50 17.74
N GLY A 227 2.19 0.60 17.33
CA GLY A 227 2.15 -0.10 16.06
C GLY A 227 2.66 0.70 14.85
N TRP A 228 2.85 -0.04 13.76
CA TRP A 228 3.47 0.40 12.51
C TRP A 228 2.49 0.42 11.35
N HIS A 229 2.80 1.26 10.35
CA HIS A 229 2.09 1.34 9.07
C HIS A 229 0.58 1.55 9.21
N GLU A 230 -0.15 1.32 8.13
CA GLU A 230 -1.59 1.43 8.06
C GLU A 230 -2.29 0.45 9.01
N GLY A 231 -1.70 -0.72 9.29
CA GLY A 231 -2.22 -1.68 10.28
C GLY A 231 -2.28 -1.11 11.69
N GLY A 232 -1.21 -0.47 12.17
CA GLY A 232 -1.20 0.24 13.45
C GLY A 232 -2.22 1.38 13.50
N ARG A 233 -2.37 2.11 12.40
CA ARG A 233 -3.32 3.24 12.33
C ARG A 233 -4.79 2.78 12.25
N ALA A 234 -5.06 1.69 11.55
CA ALA A 234 -6.37 1.04 11.57
C ALA A 234 -6.68 0.47 12.97
N HIS A 235 -5.67 -0.05 13.67
CA HIS A 235 -5.81 -0.47 15.06
C HIS A 235 -6.17 0.69 15.98
N ASP A 236 -5.53 1.86 15.85
CA ASP A 236 -5.85 3.06 16.63
C ASP A 236 -7.32 3.46 16.50
N ILE A 237 -7.84 3.48 15.26
CA ILE A 237 -9.25 3.73 14.94
C ILE A 237 -10.16 2.71 15.63
N TYR A 238 -9.86 1.41 15.46
CA TYR A 238 -10.65 0.35 16.08
C TYR A 238 -10.65 0.44 17.61
N LYS A 239 -9.49 0.69 18.22
CA LYS A 239 -9.33 0.77 19.68
C LYS A 239 -10.12 1.94 20.28
N LYS A 240 -10.20 3.08 19.58
CA LYS A 240 -10.89 4.29 20.07
C LYS A 240 -12.39 4.30 19.73
N LEU A 241 -12.77 3.77 18.58
CA LEU A 241 -14.13 3.92 18.04
C LEU A 241 -14.91 2.61 17.94
N GLY A 242 -14.25 1.45 17.98
CA GLY A 242 -14.84 0.16 17.63
C GLY A 242 -15.07 -0.02 16.13
N THR A 243 -14.63 0.94 15.30
CA THR A 243 -14.79 0.90 13.84
C THR A 243 -13.70 0.01 13.23
N LYS A 244 -14.09 -1.15 12.70
CA LYS A 244 -13.17 -2.03 11.96
C LYS A 244 -13.09 -1.59 10.50
N ALA A 245 -11.89 -1.33 10.00
CA ALA A 245 -11.68 -1.06 8.58
C ALA A 245 -12.02 -2.32 7.76
N THR A 246 -12.65 -2.13 6.59
CA THR A 246 -12.92 -3.20 5.62
C THR A 246 -11.82 -3.22 4.58
N THR A 247 -11.34 -4.41 4.19
CA THR A 247 -10.33 -4.49 3.13
C THR A 247 -10.92 -4.29 1.74
N ALA A 248 -10.12 -3.66 0.89
CA ALA A 248 -10.23 -3.73 -0.55
C ALA A 248 -9.28 -4.82 -1.04
N THR A 249 -9.82 -5.96 -1.47
CA THR A 249 -9.05 -7.10 -1.99
C THR A 249 -9.62 -7.60 -3.31
N GLY A 250 -8.77 -8.16 -4.17
CA GLY A 250 -9.19 -8.71 -5.44
C GLY A 250 -9.34 -7.65 -6.53
N THR A 251 -8.43 -6.69 -6.56
CA THR A 251 -8.38 -5.61 -7.55
C THR A 251 -7.89 -6.14 -8.89
N LEU A 252 -8.58 -5.79 -9.98
CA LEU A 252 -8.09 -6.07 -11.33
C LEU A 252 -7.09 -5.02 -11.78
N ALA A 253 -5.99 -5.49 -12.36
CA ALA A 253 -4.95 -4.69 -12.97
C ALA A 253 -4.72 -5.12 -14.42
N ALA A 254 -4.59 -4.16 -15.33
CA ALA A 254 -4.33 -4.43 -16.73
C ALA A 254 -3.03 -3.78 -17.21
N GLN A 255 -2.34 -4.44 -18.14
CA GLN A 255 -1.08 -3.96 -18.69
C GLN A 255 -1.29 -3.09 -19.94
N LYS A 256 -0.55 -1.99 -20.04
CA LYS A 256 -0.41 -1.17 -21.26
C LYS A 256 1.03 -0.68 -21.38
N ASN A 257 1.67 -0.99 -22.50
CA ASN A 257 3.04 -0.54 -22.82
C ASN A 257 4.06 -0.88 -21.71
N GLY A 258 3.95 -2.06 -21.09
CA GLY A 258 4.83 -2.51 -20.01
C GLY A 258 4.39 -2.09 -18.60
N ASN A 259 3.57 -1.06 -18.46
CA ASN A 259 3.07 -0.57 -17.17
C ASN A 259 1.72 -1.20 -16.81
N TRP A 260 1.43 -1.29 -15.53
CA TRP A 260 0.20 -1.88 -15.00
C TRP A 260 -0.70 -0.81 -14.39
N TYR A 261 -2.01 -0.96 -14.53
CA TYR A 261 -2.99 0.02 -14.08
C TYR A 261 -4.15 -0.67 -13.40
N ALA A 262 -4.59 -0.16 -12.24
CA ALA A 262 -5.82 -0.58 -11.57
C ALA A 262 -7.04 0.11 -12.20
N ALA A 263 -8.17 -0.59 -12.14
CA ALA A 263 -9.47 -0.10 -12.61
C ALA A 263 -10.16 0.86 -11.61
N ASP A 264 -10.93 1.78 -12.17
CA ASP A 264 -11.99 2.48 -11.44
C ASP A 264 -13.30 1.66 -11.38
N GLU A 265 -14.35 2.26 -10.84
CA GLU A 265 -15.66 1.64 -10.67
C GLU A 265 -16.41 1.35 -11.98
N GLN A 266 -15.97 1.91 -13.11
CA GLN A 266 -16.49 1.59 -14.45
C GLN A 266 -15.60 0.62 -15.24
N GLY A 267 -14.50 0.13 -14.66
CA GLY A 267 -13.56 -0.74 -15.36
C GLY A 267 -12.58 -0.01 -16.28
N ARG A 268 -12.36 1.31 -16.08
CA ARG A 268 -11.31 2.06 -16.79
C ARG A 268 -10.01 1.98 -16.00
N PHE A 269 -8.96 1.49 -16.63
CA PHE A 269 -7.65 1.27 -16.02
C PHE A 269 -6.81 2.55 -16.07
N GLN A 270 -6.67 3.24 -14.94
CA GLN A 270 -6.12 4.61 -14.93
C GLN A 270 -5.12 4.92 -13.81
N PHE A 271 -5.02 4.06 -12.81
CA PHE A 271 -4.17 4.26 -11.64
C PHE A 271 -2.97 3.33 -11.72
N GLU A 272 -1.79 3.88 -12.04
CA GLU A 272 -0.59 3.08 -12.25
C GLU A 272 -0.20 2.32 -10.99
N ILE A 273 0.15 1.05 -11.18
CA ILE A 273 0.61 0.12 -10.15
C ILE A 273 2.10 -0.15 -10.38
N PRO A 274 2.95 0.12 -9.38
CA PRO A 274 4.37 -0.24 -9.43
C PRO A 274 4.57 -1.74 -9.70
N ILE A 275 5.58 -2.05 -10.51
CA ILE A 275 5.84 -3.43 -10.94
C ILE A 275 6.17 -4.38 -9.78
N ASP A 276 6.77 -3.87 -8.70
CA ASP A 276 7.06 -4.68 -7.50
C ASP A 276 5.77 -5.21 -6.86
N LYS A 277 4.66 -4.45 -6.95
CA LYS A 277 3.35 -4.87 -6.41
C LYS A 277 2.65 -5.91 -7.27
N ILE A 278 2.77 -5.79 -8.60
CA ILE A 278 2.29 -6.84 -9.51
C ILE A 278 3.09 -8.13 -9.30
N SER A 279 4.37 -8.01 -8.97
CA SER A 279 5.31 -9.12 -8.77
C SER A 279 5.10 -9.89 -7.47
N TYR A 280 4.07 -9.57 -6.69
CA TYR A 280 3.75 -10.32 -5.48
C TYR A 280 3.46 -11.79 -5.82
N PRO A 281 4.02 -12.75 -5.05
CA PRO A 281 3.78 -14.17 -5.29
C PRO A 281 2.35 -14.60 -4.94
N THR A 282 1.51 -13.68 -4.47
CA THR A 282 0.07 -13.83 -4.25
C THR A 282 -0.78 -13.15 -5.34
N THR A 283 -0.20 -12.59 -6.40
CA THR A 283 -0.94 -12.12 -7.58
C THR A 283 -1.50 -13.29 -8.39
N ARG A 284 -2.71 -13.18 -8.95
CA ARG A 284 -3.28 -14.17 -9.87
C ARG A 284 -3.30 -13.60 -11.28
N PHE A 285 -2.90 -14.34 -12.29
CA PHE A 285 -3.01 -13.89 -13.69
C PHE A 285 -4.21 -14.57 -14.34
N LEU A 286 -5.15 -13.75 -14.83
CA LEU A 286 -6.27 -14.22 -15.64
C LEU A 286 -5.84 -14.31 -17.10
N THR A 287 -4.97 -13.43 -17.56
CA THR A 287 -4.24 -13.48 -18.83
C THR A 287 -2.86 -12.87 -18.57
N GLN A 288 -1.95 -12.90 -19.56
CA GLN A 288 -0.62 -12.31 -19.43
C GLN A 288 -0.65 -10.78 -19.15
N ASP A 289 -1.72 -10.11 -19.59
CA ASP A 289 -1.95 -8.66 -19.48
C ASP A 289 -3.06 -8.28 -18.49
N LEU A 290 -3.63 -9.26 -17.77
CA LEU A 290 -4.67 -9.02 -16.77
C LEU A 290 -4.42 -9.82 -15.49
N ALA A 291 -4.20 -9.09 -14.41
CA ALA A 291 -3.91 -9.63 -13.09
C ALA A 291 -5.00 -9.30 -12.07
N LEU A 292 -5.07 -10.13 -11.03
CA LEU A 292 -5.94 -10.01 -9.88
C LEU A 292 -5.07 -9.96 -8.61
N LEU A 293 -5.18 -8.85 -7.88
CA LEU A 293 -4.34 -8.51 -6.74
C LEU A 293 -5.11 -8.71 -5.44
N PHE A 294 -4.66 -9.65 -4.60
CA PHE A 294 -5.28 -9.92 -3.30
C PHE A 294 -4.65 -9.10 -2.17
N ASP A 295 -3.32 -9.10 -2.10
CA ASP A 295 -2.57 -8.26 -1.16
C ASP A 295 -2.41 -6.86 -1.77
N THR A 296 -3.50 -6.08 -1.76
CA THR A 296 -3.50 -4.70 -2.26
C THR A 296 -2.57 -3.83 -1.43
N HIS A 297 -1.88 -2.89 -2.09
CA HIS A 297 -0.90 -2.00 -1.47
C HIS A 297 -0.94 -0.61 -2.12
N GLY A 298 -1.60 0.32 -1.43
CA GLY A 298 -1.76 1.71 -1.86
C GLY A 298 -3.07 2.00 -2.59
N VAL A 299 -3.54 3.25 -2.44
CA VAL A 299 -4.90 3.70 -2.80
C VAL A 299 -5.29 3.49 -4.26
N ASN A 300 -4.31 3.40 -5.17
CA ASN A 300 -4.52 3.04 -6.57
C ASN A 300 -5.27 1.73 -6.74
N MET A 301 -5.10 0.79 -5.82
CA MET A 301 -5.77 -0.51 -5.88
C MET A 301 -7.14 -0.54 -5.19
N LEU A 302 -7.60 0.55 -4.58
CA LEU A 302 -8.79 0.56 -3.72
C LEU A 302 -10.00 1.24 -4.36
N VAL A 303 -9.81 1.96 -5.47
CA VAL A 303 -10.82 2.91 -5.99
C VAL A 303 -12.18 2.26 -6.25
N GLU A 304 -12.20 1.19 -7.05
CA GLU A 304 -13.44 0.46 -7.40
C GLU A 304 -14.23 0.05 -6.15
N GLN A 305 -13.56 -0.63 -5.22
CA GLN A 305 -14.19 -1.17 -4.02
C GLN A 305 -14.60 -0.04 -3.06
N SER A 306 -13.81 1.02 -2.96
CA SER A 306 -14.14 2.19 -2.14
C SER A 306 -15.44 2.85 -2.57
N ILE A 307 -15.64 3.04 -3.87
CA ILE A 307 -16.87 3.64 -4.40
C ILE A 307 -18.04 2.65 -4.27
N ARG A 308 -17.88 1.39 -4.69
CA ARG A 308 -18.94 0.37 -4.62
C ARG A 308 -19.42 0.12 -3.19
N LYS A 309 -18.50 0.03 -2.24
CA LYS A 309 -18.81 -0.19 -0.81
C LYS A 309 -19.24 1.10 -0.08
N LYS A 310 -19.26 2.24 -0.78
CA LYS A 310 -19.64 3.56 -0.26
C LYS A 310 -18.77 3.96 0.93
N ALA A 311 -17.45 3.88 0.77
CA ALA A 311 -16.50 4.35 1.77
C ALA A 311 -16.74 5.84 2.06
N GLU A 312 -16.51 6.23 3.30
CA GLU A 312 -16.42 7.64 3.68
C GLU A 312 -14.96 8.05 3.86
N VAL A 313 -14.13 7.09 4.28
CA VAL A 313 -12.70 7.28 4.50
C VAL A 313 -11.94 6.08 3.94
N VAL A 314 -10.84 6.37 3.26
CA VAL A 314 -9.83 5.39 2.84
C VAL A 314 -8.54 5.67 3.57
N LEU A 315 -7.93 4.66 4.17
CA LEU A 315 -6.60 4.72 4.76
C LEU A 315 -5.67 3.78 4.00
N SER A 316 -4.59 4.32 3.45
CA SER A 316 -3.70 3.57 2.56
C SER A 316 -2.38 4.31 2.32
N ASP A 317 -1.51 3.67 1.56
CA ASP A 317 -0.27 4.20 1.05
C ASP A 317 -0.46 5.10 -0.19
N CYS A 318 0.28 6.21 -0.26
CA CYS A 318 0.36 7.16 -1.38
C CYS A 318 1.80 7.49 -1.82
N ASP A 319 2.72 6.54 -1.69
CA ASP A 319 4.15 6.64 -2.04
C ASP A 319 4.46 6.54 -3.56
N HIS A 320 3.44 6.66 -4.42
CA HIS A 320 3.58 6.59 -5.88
C HIS A 320 2.60 7.56 -6.56
N GLU A 321 2.97 8.12 -7.71
CA GLU A 321 2.13 9.08 -8.45
C GLU A 321 0.74 8.52 -8.78
N GLY A 322 0.69 7.26 -9.22
CA GLY A 322 -0.56 6.54 -9.48
C GLY A 322 -1.47 6.42 -8.26
N LYS A 323 -0.89 6.35 -7.05
CA LYS A 323 -1.63 6.33 -5.79
C LYS A 323 -2.21 7.72 -5.48
N VAL A 324 -1.44 8.80 -5.62
CA VAL A 324 -1.97 10.16 -5.40
C VAL A 324 -3.06 10.52 -6.42
N LYS A 325 -2.92 10.09 -7.68
CA LYS A 325 -3.99 10.22 -8.68
C LYS A 325 -5.28 9.52 -8.26
N ALA A 326 -5.18 8.32 -7.68
CA ALA A 326 -6.32 7.60 -7.14
C ALA A 326 -6.93 8.29 -5.90
N ALA A 327 -6.09 8.84 -5.03
CA ALA A 327 -6.57 9.62 -3.89
C ALA A 327 -7.38 10.85 -4.31
N LEU A 328 -6.91 11.58 -5.32
CA LEU A 328 -7.65 12.72 -5.90
C LEU A 328 -8.96 12.27 -6.53
N TYR A 329 -8.95 11.16 -7.27
CA TYR A 329 -10.18 10.60 -7.84
C TYR A 329 -11.21 10.25 -6.75
N LEU A 330 -10.78 9.65 -5.65
CA LEU A 330 -11.66 9.36 -4.51
C LEU A 330 -12.16 10.64 -3.82
N SER A 331 -11.30 11.65 -3.70
CA SER A 331 -11.68 12.98 -3.19
C SER A 331 -12.77 13.62 -4.04
N ASP A 332 -12.67 13.56 -5.37
CA ASP A 332 -13.69 14.05 -6.30
C ASP A 332 -15.03 13.30 -6.14
N HIS A 333 -14.98 12.06 -5.65
CA HIS A 333 -16.14 11.26 -5.26
C HIS A 333 -16.57 11.48 -3.80
N ASN A 334 -16.11 12.54 -3.16
CA ASN A 334 -16.43 12.92 -1.79
C ASN A 334 -15.98 11.89 -0.74
N ILE A 335 -14.94 11.10 -1.04
CA ILE A 335 -14.33 10.13 -0.14
C ILE A 335 -13.03 10.71 0.40
N SER A 336 -12.89 10.77 1.72
CA SER A 336 -11.68 11.27 2.37
C SER A 336 -10.55 10.24 2.30
N VAL A 337 -9.31 10.68 2.09
CA VAL A 337 -8.14 9.79 1.99
C VAL A 337 -7.07 10.18 3.00
N LEU A 338 -6.62 9.22 3.81
CA LEU A 338 -5.49 9.34 4.72
C LEU A 338 -4.31 8.58 4.10
N CYS A 339 -3.30 9.33 3.64
CA CYS A 339 -2.06 8.80 3.08
C CYS A 339 -1.00 8.73 4.18
N PHE A 340 -0.64 7.54 4.65
CA PHE A 340 0.32 7.40 5.73
C PHE A 340 1.77 7.48 5.22
N PRO A 341 2.19 6.60 4.30
CA PRO A 341 3.23 6.93 3.35
C PRO A 341 2.73 7.97 2.34
N ASP A 342 3.42 9.10 2.25
CA ASP A 342 2.95 10.33 1.61
C ASP A 342 3.93 10.92 0.59
N ARG A 343 4.94 10.15 0.15
CA ARG A 343 6.07 10.66 -0.65
C ARG A 343 5.69 11.56 -1.82
N PHE A 344 4.57 11.28 -2.47
CA PHE A 344 4.11 12.01 -3.66
C PHE A 344 2.90 12.93 -3.42
N VAL A 345 2.43 13.10 -2.17
CA VAL A 345 1.24 13.92 -1.86
C VAL A 345 1.39 15.37 -2.32
N TYR A 346 2.61 15.88 -2.47
CA TYR A 346 2.88 17.18 -3.09
C TYR A 346 2.25 17.35 -4.50
N LEU A 347 2.02 16.26 -5.26
CA LEU A 347 1.34 16.32 -6.55
C LEU A 347 -0.14 16.74 -6.44
N ALA A 348 -0.75 16.58 -5.25
CA ALA A 348 -2.10 17.04 -4.95
C ALA A 348 -2.17 18.52 -4.54
N LEU A 349 -1.03 19.22 -4.43
CA LEU A 349 -1.02 20.65 -4.10
C LEU A 349 -1.89 21.46 -5.08
N GLY A 350 -2.83 22.24 -4.53
CA GLY A 350 -3.72 23.11 -5.30
C GLY A 350 -4.94 22.42 -5.94
N HIS A 351 -5.24 21.16 -5.60
CA HIS A 351 -6.44 20.47 -6.07
C HIS A 351 -7.66 20.57 -5.14
N ASP A 352 -7.53 21.22 -3.97
CA ASP A 352 -8.60 21.33 -2.94
C ASP A 352 -9.20 19.96 -2.58
N ALA A 353 -8.33 19.02 -2.21
CA ALA A 353 -8.65 17.62 -2.08
C ALA A 353 -8.99 17.23 -0.64
N LYS A 354 -9.88 16.25 -0.44
CA LYS A 354 -10.16 15.60 0.86
C LYS A 354 -9.08 14.59 1.21
N LEU A 355 -7.83 15.02 1.19
CA LEU A 355 -6.63 14.20 1.27
C LEU A 355 -5.61 14.86 2.20
N MET A 356 -4.88 14.05 2.96
CA MET A 356 -3.71 14.47 3.75
C MET A 356 -2.64 13.39 3.80
N GLY A 357 -1.37 13.80 3.85
CA GLY A 357 -0.19 12.96 4.06
C GLY A 357 0.28 13.00 5.51
N SER A 358 0.87 11.90 6.01
CA SER A 358 1.35 11.73 7.40
C SER A 358 0.48 12.44 8.44
N PRO A 359 -0.82 12.13 8.50
CA PRO A 359 -1.73 12.96 9.26
C PRO A 359 -1.45 12.85 10.75
N VAL A 360 -1.40 13.99 11.43
CA VAL A 360 -1.49 14.06 12.88
C VAL A 360 -2.91 13.76 13.32
N TRP A 361 -3.11 13.25 14.54
CA TRP A 361 -4.46 13.01 15.03
C TRP A 361 -4.60 13.16 16.54
N TYR A 362 -5.83 13.43 16.97
CA TYR A 362 -6.24 13.35 18.36
C TYR A 362 -7.64 12.74 18.48
N PHE A 363 -7.97 12.29 19.68
CA PHE A 363 -9.29 11.74 19.99
C PHE A 363 -10.12 12.77 20.75
N ASP A 364 -11.26 13.15 20.19
CA ASP A 364 -12.26 13.96 20.89
C ASP A 364 -13.18 13.04 21.68
N GLU A 365 -12.95 12.98 22.99
CA GLU A 365 -13.72 12.14 23.89
C GLU A 365 -15.20 12.56 24.01
N LYS A 366 -15.51 13.84 23.82
CA LYS A 366 -16.88 14.36 23.96
C LYS A 366 -17.74 13.94 22.77
N GLU A 367 -17.20 14.12 21.57
CA GLU A 367 -17.89 13.80 20.32
C GLU A 367 -17.65 12.35 19.86
N GLN A 368 -16.82 11.59 20.58
CA GLN A 368 -16.47 10.20 20.26
C GLN A 368 -15.98 10.05 18.82
N LYS A 369 -15.05 10.93 18.41
CA LYS A 369 -14.49 10.98 17.07
C LYS A 369 -12.96 11.09 17.11
N MET A 370 -12.32 10.47 16.12
CA MET A 370 -10.92 10.74 15.81
C MET A 370 -10.86 11.87 14.79
N ILE A 371 -10.02 12.85 15.07
CA ILE A 371 -9.81 14.01 14.21
C ILE A 371 -8.39 13.93 13.69
N TYR A 372 -8.27 13.77 12.37
CA TYR A 372 -7.01 13.79 11.64
C TYR A 372 -6.79 15.18 11.05
N GLY A 373 -5.56 15.69 11.15
CA GLY A 373 -5.14 17.01 10.70
C GLY A 373 -5.45 18.13 11.69
N ASN A 374 -5.78 19.32 11.17
CA ASN A 374 -6.02 20.55 11.94
C ASN A 374 -4.86 20.94 12.88
N SER A 375 -3.64 20.95 12.34
CA SER A 375 -2.46 21.49 13.03
C SER A 375 -1.80 22.56 12.16
N PRO A 376 -2.38 23.78 12.15
CA PRO A 376 -2.01 24.81 11.21
C PRO A 376 -0.65 25.44 11.52
N LEU A 377 0.16 25.67 10.49
CA LEU A 377 1.40 26.45 10.58
C LEU A 377 1.39 27.56 9.55
N VAL A 378 1.70 28.79 10.01
CA VAL A 378 1.83 29.96 9.13
C VAL A 378 3.28 30.06 8.67
N LEU A 379 3.49 30.16 7.35
CA LEU A 379 4.79 30.47 6.77
C LEU A 379 4.74 31.83 6.07
N GLU A 380 5.78 32.63 6.29
CA GLU A 380 5.93 33.94 5.66
C GLU A 380 6.76 33.85 4.39
N ARG A 381 6.52 34.79 3.48
CA ARG A 381 7.30 34.87 2.24
C ARG A 381 8.78 35.12 2.59
N ASN A 382 9.66 34.38 1.93
CA ASN A 382 11.11 34.36 2.17
C ASN A 382 11.54 33.87 3.56
N GLN A 383 10.65 33.24 4.33
CA GLN A 383 11.03 32.60 5.59
C GLN A 383 12.03 31.46 5.31
N LYS A 384 13.04 31.34 6.18
CA LYS A 384 13.97 30.21 6.17
C LYS A 384 13.28 28.95 6.66
N ILE A 385 13.46 27.86 5.92
CA ILE A 385 13.03 26.52 6.34
C ILE A 385 14.15 25.54 6.06
N VAL A 386 14.48 24.69 7.03
CA VAL A 386 15.37 23.56 6.79
C VAL A 386 14.55 22.36 6.37
N VAL A 387 14.90 21.74 5.24
CA VAL A 387 14.21 20.57 4.71
C VAL A 387 15.20 19.44 4.53
N THR A 388 14.78 18.23 4.90
CA THR A 388 15.57 17.03 4.62
C THR A 388 15.42 16.65 3.15
N ASN A 389 16.52 16.18 2.55
CA ASN A 389 16.56 15.48 1.28
C ASN A 389 17.39 14.20 1.46
N ALA A 390 17.38 13.30 0.47
CA ALA A 390 18.17 12.08 0.52
C ALA A 390 18.91 11.74 -0.78
N GLU A 391 20.11 11.18 -0.61
CA GLU A 391 20.84 10.55 -1.70
C GLU A 391 20.24 9.17 -2.01
N ILE A 392 19.64 9.03 -3.19
CA ILE A 392 18.99 7.80 -3.62
C ILE A 392 20.03 6.77 -4.06
N GLY A 393 19.87 5.52 -3.62
CA GLY A 393 20.58 4.36 -4.18
C GLY A 393 21.64 3.72 -3.28
N LYS A 394 21.90 4.26 -2.09
CA LYS A 394 22.82 3.65 -1.10
C LYS A 394 22.11 2.71 -0.12
N THR A 395 21.07 3.20 0.53
CA THR A 395 20.33 2.44 1.56
C THR A 395 18.83 2.39 1.22
N TYR A 396 18.24 1.20 1.31
CA TYR A 396 16.81 0.99 1.06
C TYR A 396 15.95 1.84 2.02
N ALA A 397 14.84 2.38 1.51
CA ALA A 397 13.89 3.26 2.21
C ALA A 397 14.43 4.63 2.69
N VAL A 398 15.71 4.95 2.49
CA VAL A 398 16.25 6.30 2.81
C VAL A 398 15.70 7.38 1.88
N TRP A 399 15.28 7.02 0.65
CA TRP A 399 14.66 7.97 -0.27
C TRP A 399 13.39 8.64 0.28
N TYR A 400 12.73 8.10 1.30
CA TYR A 400 11.57 8.76 1.92
C TYR A 400 11.93 10.05 2.66
N TYR A 401 13.20 10.26 3.01
CA TYR A 401 13.68 11.56 3.51
C TYR A 401 13.71 12.64 2.40
N THR A 402 13.46 12.32 1.12
CA THR A 402 13.25 13.31 0.03
C THR A 402 11.89 14.00 0.07
N THR A 403 10.91 13.44 0.80
CA THR A 403 9.52 13.92 0.79
C THR A 403 9.38 15.40 1.17
N PRO A 404 10.03 15.90 2.24
CA PRO A 404 9.99 17.33 2.58
C PRO A 404 10.49 18.23 1.45
N TRP A 405 11.63 17.87 0.83
CA TRP A 405 12.21 18.63 -0.28
C TRP A 405 11.28 18.69 -1.49
N LEU A 406 10.64 17.57 -1.88
CA LEU A 406 9.68 17.54 -2.99
C LEU A 406 8.49 18.48 -2.73
N TYR A 407 7.90 18.41 -1.54
CA TYR A 407 6.77 19.23 -1.13
C TYR A 407 7.09 20.72 -1.17
N PHE A 408 8.17 21.14 -0.51
CA PHE A 408 8.55 22.55 -0.46
C PHE A 408 9.09 23.08 -1.79
N SER A 409 9.73 22.25 -2.60
CA SER A 409 10.15 22.63 -3.95
C SER A 409 8.95 22.96 -4.84
N GLU A 410 7.85 22.22 -4.72
CA GLU A 410 6.61 22.51 -5.46
C GLU A 410 5.95 23.81 -4.99
N ILE A 411 5.84 24.03 -3.68
CA ILE A 411 5.35 25.30 -3.11
C ILE A 411 6.19 26.49 -3.59
N ASN A 412 7.51 26.34 -3.58
CA ASN A 412 8.46 27.40 -3.89
C ASN A 412 8.36 27.91 -5.34
N LYS A 413 7.73 27.14 -6.25
CA LYS A 413 7.45 27.61 -7.61
C LYS A 413 6.48 28.79 -7.66
N THR A 414 5.61 28.94 -6.64
CA THR A 414 4.60 30.01 -6.60
C THR A 414 4.62 30.85 -5.33
N PHE A 415 5.24 30.37 -4.24
CA PHE A 415 5.43 31.10 -2.99
C PHE A 415 6.89 31.01 -2.53
N PRO A 416 7.70 32.07 -2.68
CA PRO A 416 9.13 31.97 -2.42
C PRO A 416 9.42 31.79 -0.92
N LEU A 417 10.15 30.73 -0.60
CA LEU A 417 10.73 30.38 0.70
C LEU A 417 12.26 30.32 0.57
N GLN A 418 12.98 30.56 1.66
CA GLN A 418 14.43 30.30 1.72
C GLN A 418 14.66 28.86 2.15
N ILE A 419 14.55 27.92 1.20
CA ILE A 419 14.73 26.49 1.44
C ILE A 419 16.22 26.18 1.64
N ILE A 420 16.54 25.63 2.81
CA ILE A 420 17.86 25.15 3.18
C ILE A 420 17.83 23.62 3.20
N GLU A 421 18.38 23.03 2.15
CA GLU A 421 18.43 21.58 1.99
C GLU A 421 19.53 20.95 2.84
N VAL A 422 19.20 19.83 3.51
CA VAL A 422 20.16 18.95 4.19
C VAL A 422 20.00 17.55 3.63
N SER A 423 21.02 17.06 2.94
CA SER A 423 21.04 15.71 2.39
C SER A 423 21.45 14.69 3.44
N VAL A 424 20.71 13.58 3.52
CA VAL A 424 21.08 12.38 4.28
C VAL A 424 21.23 11.20 3.32
N ASP A 425 22.15 10.30 3.60
CA ASP A 425 22.40 9.11 2.77
C ASP A 425 22.25 7.79 3.53
N ASP A 426 22.04 7.88 4.85
CA ASP A 426 21.75 6.76 5.72
C ASP A 426 20.79 7.18 6.85
N PHE A 427 20.31 6.19 7.59
CA PHE A 427 19.58 6.41 8.82
C PHE A 427 20.51 6.96 9.93
N TYR A 428 19.93 7.46 11.02
CA TYR A 428 20.67 8.03 12.15
C TYR A 428 21.45 9.32 11.83
N GLN A 429 21.05 10.03 10.76
CA GLN A 429 21.67 11.28 10.32
C GLN A 429 20.81 12.52 10.56
N THR A 430 19.64 12.38 11.20
CA THR A 430 18.69 13.48 11.44
C THR A 430 19.28 14.61 12.31
N HIS A 431 20.34 14.37 13.09
CA HIS A 431 21.08 15.41 13.80
C HIS A 431 21.62 16.51 12.87
N LEU A 432 22.04 16.17 11.66
CA LEU A 432 22.54 17.13 10.66
C LEU A 432 21.49 18.19 10.32
N VAL A 433 20.22 17.78 10.27
CA VAL A 433 19.07 18.65 9.95
C VAL A 433 18.89 19.70 11.05
N PHE A 434 18.86 19.26 12.31
CA PHE A 434 18.64 20.16 13.45
C PHE A 434 19.86 21.01 13.80
N GLU A 435 21.09 20.50 13.62
CA GLU A 435 22.30 21.33 13.70
C GLU A 435 22.31 22.44 12.65
N LYS A 436 21.87 22.13 11.42
CA LYS A 436 21.71 23.14 10.37
C LYS A 436 20.65 24.16 10.73
N ALA A 437 19.51 23.74 11.30
CA ALA A 437 18.45 24.65 11.76
C ALA A 437 18.98 25.64 12.81
N ARG A 438 19.73 25.15 13.81
CA ARG A 438 20.40 25.99 14.81
C ARG A 438 21.38 26.98 14.18
N LYS A 439 22.23 26.53 13.25
CA LYS A 439 23.20 27.37 12.54
C LYS A 439 22.52 28.48 11.74
N GLU A 440 21.40 28.17 11.09
CA GLU A 440 20.67 29.10 10.23
C GLU A 440 19.67 29.97 10.98
N GLN A 441 19.50 29.72 12.29
CA GLN A 441 18.58 30.39 13.20
C GLN A 441 17.13 30.35 12.67
N THR A 442 16.71 29.19 12.15
CA THR A 442 15.30 28.96 11.78
C THR A 442 14.58 28.16 12.85
N SER A 443 13.31 28.48 13.04
CA SER A 443 12.39 27.78 13.93
C SER A 443 11.49 26.79 13.19
N VAL A 444 11.73 26.51 11.90
CA VAL A 444 10.92 25.58 11.11
C VAL A 444 11.80 24.55 10.42
N VAL A 445 11.52 23.27 10.71
CA VAL A 445 12.16 22.11 10.10
C VAL A 445 11.08 21.24 9.46
N ALA A 446 11.34 20.73 8.25
CA ALA A 446 10.52 19.73 7.60
C ALA A 446 11.33 18.45 7.41
N THR A 447 10.90 17.36 8.08
CA THR A 447 11.69 16.12 8.11
C THR A 447 10.80 14.89 8.30
N ARG A 448 11.42 13.72 8.12
CA ARG A 448 10.90 12.42 8.54
C ARG A 448 11.44 12.05 9.92
N VAL A 449 10.60 11.41 10.73
CA VAL A 449 10.94 10.79 12.02
C VAL A 449 10.56 9.32 11.93
N PHE A 450 11.58 8.45 11.84
CA PHE A 450 11.38 7.03 11.56
C PHE A 450 11.66 6.13 12.77
N ASN A 451 12.77 6.37 13.47
CA ASN A 451 13.26 5.52 14.56
C ASN A 451 13.43 6.30 15.87
N SER A 452 13.85 5.59 16.93
CA SER A 452 14.11 6.19 18.25
C SER A 452 15.10 7.35 18.20
N TYR A 453 16.18 7.20 17.45
CA TYR A 453 17.21 8.23 17.32
C TYR A 453 16.67 9.52 16.70
N ASP A 454 15.92 9.41 15.59
CA ASP A 454 15.28 10.57 14.96
C ASP A 454 14.36 11.29 15.94
N TYR A 455 13.58 10.53 16.72
CA TYR A 455 12.72 11.05 17.76
C TYR A 455 13.50 11.77 18.85
N ASP A 456 14.57 11.18 19.38
CA ASP A 456 15.35 11.78 20.48
C ASP A 456 15.96 13.12 20.06
N VAL A 457 16.53 13.18 18.84
CA VAL A 457 17.10 14.41 18.30
C VAL A 457 16.02 15.46 18.04
N ALA A 458 14.90 15.08 17.44
CA ALA A 458 13.78 16.00 17.17
C ALA A 458 13.17 16.55 18.46
N LYS A 459 12.96 15.68 19.45
CA LYS A 459 12.47 16.04 20.78
C LYS A 459 13.38 17.02 21.48
N GLN A 460 14.70 16.80 21.45
CA GLN A 460 15.66 17.74 22.03
C GLN A 460 15.55 19.13 21.41
N TRP A 461 15.45 19.21 20.07
CA TRP A 461 15.30 20.50 19.39
C TRP A 461 13.97 21.20 19.70
N LEU A 462 12.85 20.47 19.77
CA LEU A 462 11.56 21.05 20.16
C LEU A 462 11.53 21.59 21.59
N LEU A 463 12.28 20.97 22.51
CA LEU A 463 12.40 21.42 23.91
C LEU A 463 13.27 22.68 24.08
N GLU A 464 14.06 23.07 23.08
CA GLU A 464 14.92 24.25 23.15
C GLU A 464 14.14 25.57 23.07
N ASP A 465 13.04 25.61 22.29
CA ASP A 465 12.21 26.80 22.10
C ASP A 465 10.77 26.40 21.72
N GLU A 466 9.76 26.97 22.38
CA GLU A 466 8.33 26.74 22.09
C GLU A 466 7.92 27.17 20.67
N LYS A 467 8.74 28.02 20.03
CA LYS A 467 8.54 28.46 18.64
C LYS A 467 9.11 27.51 17.61
N ASN A 468 9.90 26.51 18.02
CA ASN A 468 10.40 25.49 17.12
C ASN A 468 9.23 24.64 16.64
N ASN A 469 9.10 24.50 15.33
CA ASN A 469 8.04 23.75 14.68
C ASN A 469 8.65 22.70 13.75
N ILE A 470 8.09 21.49 13.78
CA ILE A 470 8.42 20.43 12.82
C ILE A 470 7.20 20.12 11.96
N ILE A 471 7.41 20.01 10.66
CA ILE A 471 6.42 19.51 9.71
C ILE A 471 6.83 18.07 9.38
N LEU A 472 5.98 17.12 9.77
CA LEU A 472 6.26 15.70 9.64
C LEU A 472 5.84 15.18 8.27
N PHE A 473 6.78 14.52 7.60
CA PHE A 473 6.57 13.80 6.35
C PHE A 473 6.95 12.34 6.53
N HIS A 474 6.19 11.44 5.92
CA HIS A 474 6.39 9.99 5.98
C HIS A 474 6.69 9.47 7.41
N SER A 475 5.97 9.97 8.43
CA SER A 475 6.35 9.78 9.84
C SER A 475 5.26 9.18 10.71
N THR A 476 4.00 9.59 10.52
CA THR A 476 2.91 9.18 11.44
C THR A 476 2.40 7.77 11.17
N MET A 477 3.03 7.03 10.27
CA MET A 477 2.86 5.58 10.15
C MET A 477 3.79 4.83 11.12
N TYR A 478 4.84 5.46 11.64
CA TYR A 478 5.82 4.85 12.53
C TYR A 478 5.56 5.21 13.99
N PRO A 479 5.90 4.34 14.96
CA PRO A 479 5.67 4.61 16.37
C PRO A 479 6.26 5.93 16.87
N TYR A 480 7.48 6.24 16.42
CA TYR A 480 8.22 7.41 16.87
C TYR A 480 7.68 8.73 16.31
N GLY A 481 7.11 8.72 15.10
CA GLY A 481 6.36 9.87 14.57
C GLY A 481 5.07 10.12 15.37
N ILE A 482 4.36 9.05 15.76
CA ILE A 482 3.16 9.14 16.62
C ILE A 482 3.49 9.69 18.01
N LEU A 483 4.57 9.22 18.63
CA LEU A 483 5.02 9.75 19.93
C LEU A 483 5.30 11.24 19.86
N LEU A 484 6.08 11.67 18.86
CA LEU A 484 6.49 13.05 18.73
C LEU A 484 5.28 13.98 18.55
N MET A 485 4.32 13.62 17.69
CA MET A 485 3.12 14.44 17.49
C MET A 485 2.22 14.49 18.73
N GLN A 486 2.15 13.42 19.52
CA GLN A 486 1.33 13.39 20.74
C GLN A 486 1.94 14.24 21.86
N GLU A 487 3.27 14.22 21.98
CA GLU A 487 4.00 15.00 22.99
C GLU A 487 4.05 16.50 22.66
N PHE A 488 4.15 16.86 21.37
CA PHE A 488 4.40 18.23 20.91
C PHE A 488 3.31 18.76 19.97
N LYS A 489 2.04 18.48 20.27
CA LYS A 489 0.88 18.80 19.41
C LYS A 489 0.83 20.25 18.88
N ASP A 490 1.33 21.22 19.64
CA ASP A 490 1.28 22.65 19.30
C ASP A 490 2.50 23.12 18.49
N GLN A 491 3.49 22.22 18.28
CA GLN A 491 4.73 22.46 17.54
C GLN A 491 4.87 21.52 16.32
N ILE A 492 3.89 20.66 16.05
CA ILE A 492 3.95 19.65 14.99
C ILE A 492 2.86 19.91 13.95
N SER A 493 3.25 20.03 12.68
CA SER A 493 2.35 20.03 11.51
C SER A 493 2.62 18.81 10.61
N PHE A 494 1.94 18.72 9.47
CA PHE A 494 1.94 17.54 8.59
C PHE A 494 1.93 17.92 7.09
N ASP A 495 2.07 16.91 6.23
CA ASP A 495 1.95 17.03 4.78
C ASP A 495 0.50 17.31 4.34
N ASP A 496 0.16 18.60 4.26
CA ASP A 496 -1.16 19.06 3.84
C ASP A 496 -1.15 19.57 2.38
N PRO A 497 -1.80 18.90 1.42
CA PRO A 497 -1.85 19.39 0.04
C PRO A 497 -2.75 20.61 -0.15
N ASN A 498 -3.53 21.03 0.84
CA ASN A 498 -4.44 22.18 0.75
C ASN A 498 -3.85 23.45 1.38
N VAL A 499 -2.74 23.90 0.84
CA VAL A 499 -2.07 25.14 1.26
C VAL A 499 -2.96 26.36 0.94
N ARG A 500 -3.22 27.20 1.94
CA ARG A 500 -4.09 28.38 1.80
C ARG A 500 -3.29 29.67 1.81
N SER A 501 -3.66 30.61 0.94
CA SER A 501 -3.13 31.97 0.98
C SER A 501 -3.73 32.78 2.14
N VAL A 502 -2.89 33.55 2.83
CA VAL A 502 -3.30 34.57 3.80
C VAL A 502 -2.83 35.93 3.28
N THR A 503 -3.78 36.84 3.05
CA THR A 503 -3.61 38.14 2.39
C THR A 503 -3.26 39.29 3.33
#